data_AF-A0A9W6G5X7-F1
#
_entry.id   AF-A0A9W6G5X7-F1
#
_cell.length_a   1.000
_cell.length_b   1.000
_cell.length_c   1.000
_cell.angle_alpha   90.00
_cell.angle_beta   90.00
_cell.angle_gamma   90.00
#
_symmetry.space_group_name_H-M   'P 1'
#
loop_
_entity.id
_entity.type
_entity.pdbx_description
1 polymer ?
#
loop_
_entity_poly.entity_id
_entity_poly.type
_entity_poly.pdbx_seq_one_letter_code
_entity_poly.pdbx_strand_id
1 'polypeptide(L)'
;MSTRLAINTAVVIAALSMLATGVWAWFDPAGFAAWANWPNHIHFLHDAGTFQMGIGLMMLWTLLWRDAVAVVLAGFVFTNTFHALNHAIDLHMGGNASDPWMLLALSAVGAVGLVIRLRALRRRPAAKAAK
;
A
#
# COMPACT_ATOMS: atom_id res chain seq x y z
N MET A 1 18.33 -24.45 7.73
CA MET A 1 17.46 -23.26 7.92
C MET A 1 16.01 -23.71 7.89
N SER A 2 15.16 -23.33 8.86
CA SER A 2 13.73 -23.70 8.83
C SER A 2 13.04 -23.07 7.62
N THR A 3 12.18 -23.80 6.91
CA THR A 3 11.39 -23.29 5.75
C THR A 3 10.66 -21.98 6.09
N ARG A 4 10.13 -21.86 7.31
CA ARG A 4 9.45 -20.64 7.77
C ARG A 4 10.41 -19.45 7.88
N LEU A 5 11.63 -19.67 8.38
CA LEU A 5 12.64 -18.63 8.46
C LEU A 5 13.05 -18.17 7.05
N ALA A 6 13.26 -19.11 6.12
CA ALA A 6 13.58 -18.77 4.73
C ALA A 6 12.50 -17.91 4.06
N ILE A 7 11.23 -18.29 4.22
CA ILE A 7 10.09 -17.55 3.67
C ILE A 7 10.01 -16.15 4.29
N ASN A 8 10.09 -16.04 5.62
CA ASN A 8 10.02 -14.74 6.29
C ASN A 8 11.16 -13.82 5.86
N THR A 9 12.38 -14.37 5.73
CA THR A 9 13.52 -13.60 5.22
C THR A 9 13.27 -13.10 3.79
N ALA A 10 12.75 -13.96 2.90
CA ALA A 10 12.40 -13.54 1.55
C ALA A 10 11.34 -12.43 1.54
N VAL A 11 10.31 -12.54 2.39
CA VAL A 11 9.27 -11.51 2.56
C VAL A 11 9.89 -10.19 3.01
N VAL A 12 10.76 -10.21 4.03
CA VAL A 12 11.40 -8.98 4.54
C VAL A 12 12.29 -8.35 3.48
N ILE A 13 13.14 -9.11 2.79
CA ILE A 13 14.05 -8.57 1.76
C ILE A 13 13.25 -7.92 0.62
N ALA A 14 12.24 -8.63 0.10
CA ALA A 14 11.42 -8.10 -0.98
C ALA A 14 10.54 -6.92 -0.54
N ALA A 15 10.07 -6.90 0.71
CA ALA A 15 9.36 -5.75 1.24
C ALA A 15 10.26 -4.52 1.38
N LEU A 16 11.48 -4.70 1.88
CA LEU A 16 12.45 -3.63 2.02
C LEU A 16 12.89 -3.08 0.67
N SER A 17 13.05 -3.92 -0.36
CA SER A 17 13.35 -3.42 -1.71
C SER A 17 12.21 -2.55 -2.25
N MET A 18 10.96 -3.00 -2.13
CA MET A 18 9.77 -2.24 -2.55
C MET A 18 9.64 -0.92 -1.79
N LEU A 19 9.86 -0.92 -0.48
CA LEU A 19 9.81 0.30 0.33
C LEU A 19 10.92 1.26 -0.05
N ALA A 20 12.16 0.76 -0.22
CA ALA A 20 13.29 1.61 -0.56
C ALA A 20 13.12 2.27 -1.94
N THR A 21 12.80 1.49 -2.98
CA THR A 21 12.56 2.04 -4.32
C THR A 21 11.31 2.89 -4.36
N GLY A 22 10.27 2.51 -3.61
CA GLY A 22 9.00 3.23 -3.59
C GLY A 22 9.11 4.61 -2.95
N VAL A 23 9.77 4.69 -1.80
CA VAL A 23 10.08 5.96 -1.13
C VAL A 23 10.98 6.83 -1.99
N TRP A 24 11.99 6.25 -2.66
CA TRP A 24 12.87 7.01 -3.54
C TRP A 24 12.12 7.59 -4.74
N ALA A 25 11.35 6.78 -5.45
CA ALA A 25 10.55 7.23 -6.59
C ALA A 25 9.50 8.29 -6.20
N TRP A 26 8.97 8.24 -4.98
CA TRP A 26 8.00 9.22 -4.48
C TRP A 26 8.66 10.53 -4.00
N PHE A 27 9.83 10.46 -3.35
CA PHE A 27 10.47 11.62 -2.73
C PHE A 27 11.45 12.35 -3.66
N ASP A 28 12.21 11.61 -4.47
CA ASP A 28 13.16 12.14 -5.46
C ASP A 28 12.98 11.41 -6.81
N PRO A 29 11.91 11.74 -7.55
CA PRO A 29 11.61 11.14 -8.86
C PRO A 29 12.78 11.28 -9.85
N ALA A 30 13.47 12.43 -9.84
CA ALA A 30 14.55 12.71 -10.77
C ALA A 30 15.76 11.81 -10.54
N GLY A 31 16.21 11.66 -9.29
CA GLY A 31 17.29 10.75 -8.94
C GLY A 31 16.94 9.29 -9.19
N PHE A 32 15.72 8.88 -8.86
CA PHE A 32 15.25 7.52 -9.15
C PHE A 32 15.21 7.24 -10.65
N ALA A 33 14.66 8.16 -11.46
CA ALA A 33 14.58 8.03 -12.90
C ALA A 33 15.97 7.92 -13.55
N ALA A 34 16.92 8.75 -13.11
CA ALA A 34 18.31 8.69 -13.59
C ALA A 34 18.97 7.35 -13.26
N TRP A 35 18.79 6.85 -12.03
CA TRP A 35 19.31 5.53 -11.62
C TRP A 35 18.65 4.38 -12.39
N ALA A 36 17.34 4.46 -12.59
CA ALA A 36 16.56 3.46 -13.34
C ALA A 36 16.78 3.53 -14.85
N ASN A 37 17.55 4.52 -15.35
CA ASN A 37 17.71 4.81 -16.77
C ASN A 37 16.35 4.96 -17.49
N TRP A 38 15.46 5.75 -16.89
CA TRP A 38 14.08 5.97 -17.33
C TRP A 38 13.78 7.47 -17.45
N PRO A 39 12.87 7.90 -18.34
CA PRO A 39 12.45 9.31 -18.41
C PRO A 39 11.83 9.80 -17.09
N ASN A 40 12.11 11.05 -16.72
CA ASN A 40 11.57 11.65 -15.50
C ASN A 40 10.09 12.05 -15.65
N HIS A 41 9.19 11.07 -15.55
CA HIS A 41 7.75 11.28 -15.48
C HIS A 41 7.32 11.41 -14.02
N ILE A 42 7.43 12.62 -13.45
CA ILE A 42 7.26 12.90 -12.02
C ILE A 42 5.96 12.31 -11.45
N HIS A 43 4.81 12.67 -12.03
CA HIS A 43 3.50 12.18 -11.58
C HIS A 43 3.42 10.63 -11.57
N PHE A 44 3.88 10.00 -12.65
CA PHE A 44 3.92 8.54 -12.75
C PHE A 44 4.85 7.91 -11.70
N LEU A 45 5.97 8.55 -11.38
CA LEU A 45 6.92 8.07 -10.38
C LEU A 45 6.40 8.23 -8.95
N HIS A 46 5.64 9.30 -8.66
CA HIS A 46 4.89 9.38 -7.41
C HIS A 46 3.89 8.23 -7.28
N ASP A 47 3.16 7.91 -8.33
CA ASP A 47 2.20 6.80 -8.32
C ASP A 47 2.89 5.46 -8.15
N ALA A 48 3.87 5.15 -9.00
CA ALA A 48 4.68 3.94 -8.90
C ALA A 48 5.30 3.79 -7.50
N GLY A 49 5.84 4.89 -6.96
CA GLY A 49 6.39 4.92 -5.61
C GLY A 49 5.36 4.56 -4.55
N THR A 50 4.16 5.13 -4.65
CA THR A 50 3.03 4.85 -3.76
C THR A 50 2.58 3.40 -3.81
N PHE A 51 2.46 2.82 -5.01
CA PHE A 51 2.11 1.41 -5.18
C PHE A 51 3.19 0.47 -4.60
N GLN A 52 4.47 0.77 -4.83
CA GLN A 52 5.57 0.00 -4.25
C GLN A 52 5.58 0.07 -2.71
N MET A 53 5.36 1.26 -2.13
CA MET A 53 5.21 1.42 -0.68
C MET A 53 4.07 0.55 -0.14
N GLY A 54 2.91 0.57 -0.80
CA GLY A 54 1.76 -0.26 -0.45
C GLY A 54 2.05 -1.76 -0.47
N ILE A 55 2.72 -2.25 -1.52
CA ILE A 55 3.13 -3.66 -1.63
C ILE A 55 4.06 -4.02 -0.47
N GLY A 56 5.10 -3.23 -0.22
CA GLY A 56 6.06 -3.49 0.85
C GLY A 56 5.40 -3.50 2.25
N LEU A 57 4.52 -2.55 2.53
CA LEU A 57 3.77 -2.51 3.80
C LEU A 57 2.87 -3.74 3.97
N MET A 58 2.13 -4.14 2.93
CA MET A 58 1.31 -5.35 2.99
C MET A 58 2.16 -6.58 3.26
N MET A 59 3.29 -6.74 2.57
CA MET A 59 4.21 -7.85 2.79
C MET A 59 4.67 -7.93 4.25
N LEU A 60 5.09 -6.82 4.85
CA LEU A 60 5.46 -6.79 6.28
C LEU A 60 4.27 -7.08 7.19
N TRP A 61 3.09 -6.53 6.90
CA TRP A 61 1.90 -6.78 7.69
C TRP A 61 1.44 -8.24 7.67
N THR A 62 1.68 -8.99 6.59
CA THR A 62 1.38 -10.44 6.59
C THR A 62 2.17 -11.23 7.64
N LEU A 63 3.33 -10.72 8.09
CA LEU A 63 4.12 -11.35 9.14
C LEU A 63 3.55 -11.10 10.54
N LEU A 64 2.78 -10.01 10.70
CA LEU A 64 2.23 -9.55 11.98
C LEU A 64 0.75 -9.90 12.14
N TRP A 65 -0.01 -9.87 11.04
CA TRP A 65 -1.46 -10.01 11.02
C TRP A 65 -1.85 -11.29 10.30
N ARG A 66 -2.79 -12.03 10.89
CA ARG A 66 -3.23 -13.33 10.35
C ARG A 66 -4.33 -13.24 9.30
N ASP A 67 -5.00 -12.09 9.20
CA ASP A 67 -6.17 -11.93 8.35
C ASP A 67 -5.79 -11.26 7.02
N ALA A 68 -5.71 -12.07 5.95
CA ALA A 68 -5.33 -11.58 4.62
C ALA A 68 -6.26 -10.46 4.11
N VAL A 69 -7.57 -10.55 4.39
CA VAL A 69 -8.54 -9.55 3.96
C VAL A 69 -8.28 -8.21 4.64
N ALA A 70 -8.02 -8.21 5.95
CA ALA A 70 -7.65 -6.99 6.67
C ALA A 70 -6.33 -6.39 6.17
N VAL A 71 -5.32 -7.22 5.87
CA VAL A 71 -4.03 -6.75 5.32
C VAL A 71 -4.22 -6.07 3.96
N VAL A 72 -4.95 -6.72 3.04
CA VAL A 72 -5.17 -6.18 1.69
C VAL A 72 -6.01 -4.91 1.72
N LEU A 73 -7.07 -4.85 2.55
CA LEU A 73 -7.87 -3.64 2.68
C LEU A 73 -7.09 -2.48 3.31
N ALA A 74 -6.25 -2.76 4.31
CA ALA A 74 -5.37 -1.74 4.90
C ALA A 74 -4.35 -1.21 3.88
N GLY A 75 -3.70 -2.11 3.13
CA GLY A 75 -2.80 -1.74 2.06
C GLY A 75 -3.49 -0.93 0.95
N PHE A 76 -4.67 -1.38 0.50
CA PHE A 76 -5.46 -0.65 -0.49
C PHE A 76 -5.82 0.76 -0.02
N VAL A 77 -6.31 0.90 1.22
CA VAL A 77 -6.64 2.22 1.79
C VAL A 77 -5.42 3.13 1.83
N PHE A 78 -4.27 2.61 2.27
CA PHE A 78 -3.01 3.37 2.28
C PHE A 78 -2.64 3.82 0.86
N THR A 79 -2.46 2.87 -0.06
CA THR A 79 -1.99 3.12 -1.42
C THR A 79 -2.91 4.07 -2.16
N ASN A 80 -4.21 3.79 -2.15
CA ASN A 80 -5.18 4.54 -2.93
C ASN A 80 -5.42 5.95 -2.39
N THR A 81 -5.23 6.16 -1.08
CA THR A 81 -5.29 7.51 -0.49
C THR A 81 -4.07 8.35 -0.87
N PHE A 82 -2.87 7.77 -0.85
CA PHE A 82 -1.67 8.47 -1.32
C PHE A 82 -1.69 8.69 -2.84
N HIS A 83 -2.27 7.76 -3.61
CA HIS A 83 -2.46 7.96 -5.05
C HIS A 83 -3.42 9.13 -5.32
N ALA A 84 -4.52 9.24 -4.56
CA ALA A 84 -5.40 10.41 -4.62
C ALA A 84 -4.66 11.71 -4.26
N LEU A 85 -3.75 11.66 -3.28
CA LEU A 85 -2.92 12.80 -2.89
C LEU A 85 -1.96 13.21 -4.02
N ASN A 86 -1.33 12.26 -4.71
CA ASN A 86 -0.47 12.55 -5.86
C ASN A 86 -1.28 13.24 -6.96
N HIS A 87 -2.46 12.72 -7.31
CA HIS A 87 -3.34 13.39 -8.28
C HIS A 87 -3.77 14.80 -7.85
N ALA A 88 -3.85 15.09 -6.55
CA ALA A 88 -4.18 16.42 -6.06
C ALA A 88 -2.99 17.38 -6.17
N ILE A 89 -1.79 16.93 -5.77
CA ILE A 89 -0.55 17.73 -5.78
C ILE A 89 -0.05 17.96 -7.22
N ASP A 90 -0.13 16.92 -8.04
CA ASP A 90 0.38 16.90 -9.41
C ASP A 90 -0.68 17.26 -10.45
N LEU A 91 -1.84 17.77 -10.04
CA LEU A 91 -2.94 18.10 -10.98
C LEU A 91 -2.49 19.06 -12.11
N HIS A 92 -1.53 19.94 -11.80
CA HIS A 92 -0.93 20.85 -12.76
C HIS A 92 -0.05 20.17 -13.83
N MET A 93 0.31 18.89 -13.63
CA MET A 93 1.09 18.06 -14.56
C MET A 93 0.19 17.24 -15.51
N GLY A 94 -1.13 17.21 -15.30
CA GLY A 94 -2.11 16.50 -16.13
C GLY A 94 -3.20 15.78 -15.33
N GLY A 95 -4.04 15.00 -16.03
CA GLY A 95 -5.17 14.28 -15.44
C GLY A 95 -6.47 15.06 -15.39
N ASN A 96 -7.50 14.51 -14.74
CA ASN A 96 -8.79 15.17 -14.56
C ASN A 96 -8.95 15.69 -13.13
N ALA A 97 -9.62 16.83 -12.98
CA ALA A 97 -9.95 17.38 -11.66
C ALA A 97 -10.83 16.46 -10.79
N SER A 98 -11.48 15.46 -11.41
CA SER A 98 -12.26 14.43 -10.72
C SER A 98 -11.42 13.31 -10.09
N ASP A 99 -10.19 13.10 -10.56
CA ASP A 99 -9.39 11.91 -10.22
C ASP A 99 -9.11 11.81 -8.71
N PRO A 100 -8.65 12.87 -7.99
CA PRO A 100 -8.44 12.79 -6.54
C PRO A 100 -9.69 12.38 -5.77
N TRP A 101 -10.86 12.91 -6.18
CA TRP A 101 -12.13 12.67 -5.50
C TRP A 101 -12.65 11.26 -5.73
N MET A 102 -12.54 10.77 -6.97
CA MET A 102 -12.91 9.40 -7.30
C MET A 102 -12.03 8.40 -6.55
N LEU A 103 -10.72 8.65 -6.49
CA LEU A 103 -9.80 7.82 -5.74
C LEU A 103 -10.10 7.88 -4.22
N LEU A 104 -10.33 9.06 -3.64
CA LEU A 104 -10.73 9.16 -2.23
C LEU A 104 -12.04 8.41 -1.92
N ALA A 105 -13.02 8.46 -2.83
CA ALA A 105 -14.25 7.69 -2.68
C ALA A 105 -13.97 6.17 -2.64
N LEU A 106 -13.08 5.67 -3.50
CA LEU A 106 -12.65 4.27 -3.45
C LEU A 106 -11.90 3.94 -2.16
N SER A 107 -11.03 4.84 -1.67
CA SER A 107 -10.38 4.67 -0.36
C SER A 107 -11.41 4.57 0.78
N ALA A 108 -12.48 5.36 0.73
CA ALA A 108 -13.57 5.28 1.71
C ALA A 108 -14.28 3.92 1.67
N VAL A 109 -14.55 3.36 0.47
CA VAL A 109 -15.09 2.00 0.33
C VAL A 109 -14.18 0.95 0.97
N GLY A 110 -12.87 1.02 0.69
CA GLY A 110 -11.88 0.14 1.30
C GLY A 110 -11.84 0.27 2.83
N ALA A 111 -11.91 1.50 3.35
CA ALA A 111 -11.88 1.79 4.78
C ALA A 111 -13.12 1.24 5.50
N VAL A 112 -14.31 1.40 4.89
CA VAL A 112 -15.55 0.81 5.43
C VAL A 112 -15.42 -0.72 5.48
N GLY A 113 -14.94 -1.35 4.41
CA GLY A 113 -14.67 -2.79 4.38
C GLY A 113 -13.72 -3.23 5.49
N LEU A 114 -12.62 -2.50 5.69
CA LEU A 114 -11.62 -2.79 6.72
C LEU A 114 -12.24 -2.70 8.12
N VAL A 115 -12.98 -1.63 8.41
CA VAL A 115 -13.65 -1.45 9.71
C VAL A 115 -14.64 -2.57 9.98
N ILE A 116 -15.45 -2.95 9.00
CA ILE A 116 -16.39 -4.07 9.13
C ILE A 116 -15.63 -5.37 9.41
N ARG A 117 -14.55 -5.65 8.67
CA ARG A 117 -13.75 -6.86 8.86
C ARG A 117 -13.14 -6.92 10.26
N LEU A 118 -12.54 -5.83 10.72
CA LEU A 118 -11.94 -5.75 12.05
C LEU A 118 -12.99 -5.94 13.16
N ARG A 119 -14.19 -5.38 13.01
CA ARG A 119 -15.31 -5.60 13.94
C ARG A 119 -15.73 -7.07 13.98
N ALA A 120 -15.82 -7.73 12.82
CA ALA A 120 -16.17 -9.15 12.75
C ALA A 120 -15.12 -10.06 13.43
N LEU A 121 -13.84 -9.76 13.24
CA LEU A 121 -12.74 -10.50 13.89
C LEU A 121 -12.78 -10.35 15.43
N ARG A 122 -13.09 -9.16 15.95
CA ARG A 122 -13.23 -8.91 17.39
C ARG A 122 -14.42 -9.61 18.04
N ARG A 123 -15.47 -9.94 17.28
CA ARG A 123 -16.67 -10.64 17.79
C ARG A 123 -16.51 -12.16 17.88
N ARG A 124 -15.55 -12.74 17.16
CA ARG A 124 -15.27 -14.19 17.16
C ARG A 124 -14.69 -14.82 18.45
N PRO A 125 -14.04 -14.11 19.39
CA PRO A 125 -13.48 -14.73 20.60
C PRO A 125 -14.53 -15.25 21.61
N ALA A 126 -15.73 -14.67 21.66
CA ALA A 126 -16.72 -15.01 22.71
C ALA A 126 -17.55 -16.27 22.39
N ALA A 127 -17.74 -16.63 21.12
CA ALA A 127 -18.61 -17.74 20.73
C ALA A 127 -18.00 -19.14 20.96
N LYS A 128 -16.69 -19.23 21.23
CA LYS A 128 -16.00 -20.51 21.51
C LYS A 128 -15.85 -20.84 23.00
N ALA A 129 -16.11 -19.88 23.90
CA ALA A 129 -16.03 -20.11 25.35
C ALA A 129 -17.39 -20.50 25.98
N ALA A 130 -18.46 -20.51 25.19
CA ALA A 130 -19.82 -20.85 25.61
C ALA A 130 -20.30 -22.23 25.11
N LYS A 131 -19.39 -23.09 24.67
CA LYS A 131 -19.60 -24.51 24.37
C LYS A 131 -18.54 -25.33 25.09
#